data_AF-A0A2I0D8S6-F1
#
_entry.id   AF-A0A2I0D8S6-F1
#
_cell.length_a   1.000
_cell.length_b   1.000
_cell.length_c   1.000
_cell.angle_alpha   90.00
_cell.angle_beta   90.00
_cell.angle_gamma   90.00
#
_symmetry.space_group_name_H-M   'P 1'
#
loop_
_entity.id
_entity.type
_entity.pdbx_description
1 polymer ?
#
loop_
_entity_poly.entity_id
_entity_poly.type
_entity_poly.pdbx_seq_one_letter_code
_entity_poly.pdbx_strand_id
1 'polypeptide(L)'
;METNEKLREQIFEIIKNQLRDNEPPETKSTYNRLIRKGFDDMQIRQMIGQCLAVELFDVMKFRKPYNNARYIKNLLALPKEPFD
;
A
#
# COMPACT_ATOMS: atom_id res chain seq x y z
N MET A 1 7.85 13.43 -12.76
CA MET A 1 8.73 12.80 -11.76
C MET A 1 9.33 11.59 -12.42
N GLU A 2 10.65 11.45 -12.43
CA GLU A 2 11.30 10.23 -12.91
C GLU A 2 10.89 9.08 -11.98
N THR A 3 10.29 8.03 -12.53
CA THR A 3 9.88 6.87 -11.74
C THR A 3 11.13 6.19 -11.19
N ASN A 4 11.29 6.16 -9.87
CA ASN A 4 12.32 5.33 -9.27
C ASN A 4 11.86 3.87 -9.29
N GLU A 5 12.21 3.16 -10.37
CA GLU A 5 11.80 1.77 -10.60
C GLU A 5 12.23 0.85 -9.45
N LYS A 6 13.43 1.04 -8.91
CA LYS A 6 13.92 0.28 -7.75
C LYS A 6 13.05 0.47 -6.52
N LEU A 7 12.61 1.71 -6.25
CA LEU A 7 11.70 1.99 -5.13
C LEU A 7 10.34 1.31 -5.35
N ARG A 8 9.82 1.35 -6.59
CA ARG A 8 8.57 0.68 -6.93
C ARG A 8 8.67 -0.84 -6.72
N GLU A 9 9.75 -1.45 -7.17
CA GLU A 9 10.02 -2.89 -6.98
C GLU A 9 10.07 -3.25 -5.49
N GLN A 10 10.75 -2.45 -4.67
CA GLN A 10 10.80 -2.65 -3.22
C GLN A 10 9.41 -2.55 -2.56
N ILE A 11 8.61 -1.55 -2.94
CA ILE A 11 7.22 -1.42 -2.48
C ILE A 11 6.41 -2.67 -2.86
N PHE A 12 6.58 -3.17 -4.09
CA PHE A 12 5.84 -4.34 -4.57
C PHE A 12 6.25 -5.62 -3.84
N GLU A 13 7.54 -5.80 -3.54
CA GLU A 13 8.01 -6.91 -2.72
C GLU A 13 7.51 -6.83 -1.28
N ILE A 14 7.39 -5.63 -0.68
CA ILE A 14 6.74 -5.46 0.63
C ILE A 14 5.29 -5.93 0.55
N ILE A 15 4.51 -5.49 -0.44
CA ILE A 15 3.11 -5.88 -0.59
C ILE A 15 2.98 -7.39 -0.79
N LYS A 16 3.86 -8.00 -1.58
CA LYS A 16 3.90 -9.45 -1.77
C LYS A 16 4.16 -10.20 -0.46
N ASN A 17 5.09 -9.72 0.36
CA ASN A 17 5.34 -10.29 1.69
C ASN A 17 4.12 -10.13 2.60
N GLN A 18 3.49 -8.95 2.66
CA GLN A 18 2.28 -8.73 3.45
C GLN A 18 1.12 -9.65 3.03
N LEU A 19 0.95 -9.90 1.73
CA LEU A 19 -0.07 -10.82 1.22
C LEU A 19 0.24 -12.29 1.53
N ARG A 20 1.51 -12.68 1.45
CA ARG A 20 2.00 -14.03 1.79
C ARG A 20 1.84 -14.30 3.29
N ASP A 21 2.34 -13.39 4.11
CA ASP A 21 2.45 -13.52 5.55
C ASP A 21 1.14 -13.12 6.27
N ASN A 22 0.21 -12.51 5.53
CA ASN A 22 -1.07 -12.00 6.04
C ASN A 22 -0.89 -10.97 7.17
N GLU A 23 0.14 -10.14 7.05
CA GLU A 23 0.53 -9.14 8.04
C GLU A 23 0.83 -7.80 7.34
N PRO A 24 0.00 -6.76 7.53
CA PRO A 24 -1.26 -6.78 8.27
C PRO A 24 -2.37 -7.53 7.49
N PRO A 25 -3.34 -8.18 8.17
CA PRO A 25 -4.43 -8.91 7.51
C PRO A 25 -5.31 -8.01 6.63
N GLU A 26 -5.34 -6.72 6.91
CA GLU A 26 -6.08 -5.71 6.14
C GLU A 26 -5.55 -5.56 4.72
N THR A 27 -4.26 -5.84 4.48
CA THR A 27 -3.70 -5.84 3.11
C THR A 27 -4.38 -6.94 2.28
N LYS A 28 -4.45 -8.17 2.82
CA LYS A 28 -5.07 -9.30 2.12
C LYS A 28 -6.59 -9.15 2.00
N SER A 29 -7.25 -8.67 3.05
CA SER A 29 -8.69 -8.38 3.00
C SER A 29 -9.03 -7.32 1.95
N THR A 30 -8.25 -6.24 1.90
CA THR A 30 -8.40 -5.17 0.90
C THR A 30 -8.14 -5.67 -0.52
N TYR A 31 -7.07 -6.44 -0.70
CA TYR A 31 -6.74 -7.05 -1.99
C TYR A 31 -7.91 -7.92 -2.51
N ASN A 32 -8.40 -8.84 -1.68
CA ASN A 32 -9.52 -9.72 -2.04
C ASN A 32 -10.81 -8.93 -2.33
N ARG A 33 -11.09 -7.88 -1.55
CA ARG A 33 -12.24 -6.99 -1.77
C ARG A 33 -12.16 -6.28 -3.11
N LEU A 34 -10.97 -5.81 -3.52
CA LEU A 34 -10.78 -5.12 -4.79
C LEU A 34 -10.79 -6.08 -6.00
N ILE A 35 -10.23 -7.29 -5.86
CA ILE A 35 -10.38 -8.35 -6.88
C ILE A 35 -11.86 -8.63 -7.14
N ARG A 36 -12.68 -8.76 -6.09
CA ARG A 36 -14.14 -8.97 -6.22
C ARG A 36 -14.88 -7.81 -6.87
N LYS A 37 -14.30 -6.60 -6.86
CA LYS A 37 -14.83 -5.41 -7.55
C LYS A 37 -14.38 -5.33 -9.01
N GLY A 38 -13.54 -6.24 -9.49
CA GLY A 38 -13.11 -6.31 -10.88
C GLY A 38 -11.82 -5.56 -11.20
N PHE A 39 -11.05 -5.12 -10.19
CA PHE A 39 -9.71 -4.57 -10.41
C PHE A 39 -8.70 -5.69 -10.69
N ASP A 40 -7.70 -5.42 -11.53
CA ASP A 40 -6.61 -6.36 -11.78
C ASP A 40 -5.52 -6.33 -10.69
N ASP A 41 -4.67 -7.36 -10.65
CA ASP A 41 -3.60 -7.49 -9.64
C ASP A 41 -2.64 -6.28 -9.64
N MET A 42 -2.29 -5.77 -10.82
CA MET A 42 -1.37 -4.64 -10.95
C MET A 42 -1.99 -3.36 -10.40
N GLN A 43 -3.25 -3.07 -10.74
CA GLN A 43 -3.99 -1.92 -10.22
C GLN A 43 -4.10 -1.97 -8.70
N ILE A 44 -4.41 -3.13 -8.14
CA ILE A 44 -4.57 -3.30 -6.70
C ILE A 44 -3.23 -3.10 -5.99
N ARG A 45 -2.14 -3.68 -6.50
CA ARG A 45 -0.78 -3.47 -5.96
C ARG A 45 -0.37 -2.01 -6.04
N GLN A 46 -0.73 -1.30 -7.11
CA GLN A 46 -0.48 0.14 -7.21
C GLN A 46 -1.26 0.93 -6.15
N MET A 47 -2.54 0.64 -5.94
CA MET A 47 -3.37 1.29 -4.91
C MET A 47 -2.84 1.04 -3.49
N ILE A 48 -2.49 -0.21 -3.17
CA ILE A 48 -1.87 -0.57 -1.88
C ILE A 48 -0.49 0.11 -1.75
N GLY A 49 0.27 0.17 -2.84
CA GLY A 49 1.57 0.83 -2.91
C GLY A 49 1.48 2.33 -2.63
N GLN A 50 0.44 3.01 -3.11
CA GLN A 50 0.16 4.41 -2.77
C GLN A 50 -0.07 4.58 -1.27
N CYS A 51 -0.81 3.67 -0.63
CA CYS A 51 -1.03 3.72 0.82
C CYS A 51 0.28 3.58 1.59
N LEU A 52 1.18 2.68 1.15
CA LEU A 52 2.49 2.51 1.77
C LEU A 52 3.41 3.71 1.50
N ALA A 53 3.34 4.29 0.31
CA ALA A 53 4.15 5.44 -0.08
C ALA A 53 3.89 6.68 0.78
N VAL A 54 2.64 6.90 1.22
CA VAL A 54 2.30 7.99 2.18
C VAL A 54 3.12 7.85 3.46
N GLU A 55 3.20 6.64 4.03
CA GLU A 55 3.98 6.40 5.24
C GLU A 55 5.48 6.52 5.02
N LEU A 56 5.99 5.93 3.93
CA LEU A 56 7.41 6.01 3.59
C LEU A 56 7.85 7.45 3.34
N PHE A 57 7.00 8.26 2.69
CA PHE A 57 7.25 9.68 2.51
C PHE A 57 7.35 10.40 3.86
N ASP A 58 6.41 10.16 4.78
CA ASP A 58 6.43 10.80 6.10
C ASP A 58 7.66 10.42 6.93
N VAL A 59 8.06 9.15 6.87
CA VAL A 59 9.28 8.64 7.52
C VAL A 59 10.52 9.28 6.94
N MET A 60 10.64 9.34 5.61
CA MET A 60 11.84 9.85 4.93
C MET A 60 11.95 11.38 5.00
N LYS A 61 10.84 12.09 4.75
CA LYS A 61 10.81 13.54 4.61
C LYS A 61 10.73 14.26 5.96
N PHE A 62 9.88 13.78 6.86
CA PHE A 62 9.61 14.44 8.14
C PHE A 62 10.19 13.70 9.34
N ARG A 63 10.88 12.56 9.14
CA ARG A 63 11.46 11.74 10.22
C ARG A 63 10.42 11.30 11.26
N LYS A 64 9.16 11.17 10.85
CA LYS A 64 8.09 10.64 11.69
C LYS A 64 8.23 9.11 11.79
N PRO A 65 7.79 8.48 12.89
CA PRO A 65 7.64 7.04 12.92
C PRO A 65 6.60 6.56 11.90
N TYR A 66 6.76 5.33 11.41
CA TYR A 66 5.77 4.69 10.53
C TYR A 66 4.41 4.59 11.24
N ASN A 67 3.33 5.07 10.60
CA ASN A 67 2.00 5.04 11.19
C ASN A 67 1.16 3.90 10.63
N ASN A 68 1.25 2.73 11.25
CA ASN A 68 0.49 1.55 10.83
C ASN A 68 -1.03 1.76 10.89
N ALA A 69 -1.53 2.55 11.83
CA ALA A 69 -2.96 2.83 11.94
C ALA A 69 -3.47 3.65 10.75
N ARG A 70 -2.70 4.65 10.28
CA ARG A 70 -3.02 5.41 9.07
C ARG A 70 -2.90 4.55 7.82
N TYR A 71 -1.88 3.70 7.73
CA TYR A 71 -1.75 2.73 6.64
C TYR A 71 -3.00 1.84 6.53
N ILE A 72 -3.43 1.21 7.64
CA ILE A 72 -4.64 0.38 7.68
C ILE A 72 -5.89 1.17 7.30
N LYS A 73 -6.05 2.38 7.82
CA LYS A 73 -7.17 3.27 7.48
C LYS A 73 -7.23 3.53 5.97
N ASN A 74 -6.10 3.79 5.33
CA ASN A 74 -5.99 4.02 3.90
C ASN A 74 -6.29 2.75 3.08
N LEU A 75 -5.83 1.57 3.51
CA LEU A 75 -6.19 0.29 2.87
C LEU A 75 -7.70 0.06 2.85
N LEU A 76 -8.37 0.26 3.98
CA LEU A 76 -9.82 0.06 4.10
C LEU A 76 -10.62 1.07 3.25
N ALA A 77 -10.08 2.28 3.04
CA ALA A 77 -10.68 3.32 2.22
C ALA A 77 -10.58 3.06 0.71
N LEU A 78 -9.64 2.22 0.25
CA LEU A 78 -9.50 1.91 -1.17
C LEU A 78 -10.83 1.44 -1.79
N PRO A 79 -11.16 1.83 -3.04
CA PRO A 79 -10.29 2.47 -4.03
C PRO A 79 -10.21 4.00 -3.93
N LYS A 80 -10.73 4.63 -2.86
CA LYS A 80 -10.50 6.06 -2.64
C LYS A 80 -9.00 6.29 -2.43
N GLU A 81 -8.43 7.27 -3.13
CA GLU A 81 -7.01 7.60 -3.01
C GLU A 81 -6.63 7.87 -1.53
N PRO A 82 -5.46 7.38 -1.08
CA PRO A 82 -4.97 7.64 0.25
C PRO A 82 -4.66 9.14 0.40
N PHE A 83 -4.96 9.69 1.57
CA PHE A 83 -4.70 11.07 1.94
C PHE A 83 -3.75 11.10 3.16
N ASP A 84 -3.08 12.24 3.34
CA ASP A 84 -2.14 12.52 4.44
C ASP A 84 -2.66 12.13 5.83
#